data_AF-A0A8T3N7X7-F1
#
_entry.id   AF-A0A8T3N7X7-F1
#
_cell.length_a   1.000
_cell.length_b   1.000
_cell.length_c   1.000
_cell.angle_alpha   90.00
_cell.angle_beta   90.00
_cell.angle_gamma   90.00
#
_symmetry.space_group_name_H-M   'P 1'
#
loop_
_entity.id
_entity.type
_entity.pdbx_description
1 polymer ?
#
loop_
_entity_poly.entity_id
_entity_poly.type
_entity_poly.pdbx_seq_one_letter_code
_entity_poly.pdbx_strand_id
1 'polypeptide(L)'
;YGFHDPLRDEEDTERAGELHVVCTAHFGEDVCGGTIRLGGRGKITFDGTVPVTAEPLNFLLAITGGTRDFRDARGQMRVESVDDETFQITLQLQS
;
A
#
# COMPACT_ATOMS: atom_id res chain seq x y z
N TYR A 1 0.30 8.72 12.88
CA TYR A 1 1.02 7.49 13.27
C TYR A 1 1.64 6.87 12.02
N GLY A 2 2.54 5.90 12.16
CA GLY A 2 3.17 5.28 10.99
C GLY A 2 3.72 3.90 11.32
N PHE A 3 3.85 3.08 10.28
CA PHE A 3 4.28 1.70 10.39
C PHE A 3 5.14 1.29 9.19
N HIS A 4 5.92 0.24 9.40
CA HIS A 4 6.86 -0.31 8.45
C HIS A 4 6.74 -1.82 8.45
N ASP A 5 6.32 -2.38 7.32
CA ASP A 5 6.07 -3.81 7.21
C ASP A 5 6.88 -4.43 6.06
N PRO A 6 7.36 -5.67 6.22
CA PRO A 6 7.87 -6.42 5.08
C PRO A 6 6.73 -6.73 4.11
N LEU A 7 6.98 -6.55 2.82
CA LEU A 7 6.11 -7.13 1.79
C LEU A 7 6.65 -8.52 1.47
N ARG A 8 5.74 -9.48 1.39
CA ARG A 8 6.03 -10.86 1.02
C ARG A 8 5.32 -11.21 -0.29
N ASP A 9 5.78 -12.27 -0.93
CA ASP A 9 5.10 -12.81 -2.11
C ASP A 9 3.74 -13.44 -1.74
N GLU A 10 3.00 -13.88 -2.77
CA GLU A 10 1.66 -14.47 -2.59
C GLU A 10 1.68 -15.77 -1.77
N GLU A 11 2.82 -16.45 -1.70
CA GLU A 11 2.99 -17.70 -0.95
C GLU A 11 3.49 -17.46 0.49
N ASP A 12 3.72 -16.20 0.87
CA ASP A 12 4.31 -15.76 2.15
C ASP A 12 5.72 -16.29 2.42
N THR A 13 6.42 -16.76 1.38
CA THR A 13 7.69 -17.50 1.54
C THR A 13 8.93 -16.61 1.44
N GLU A 14 8.90 -15.60 0.57
CA GLU A 14 10.02 -14.70 0.36
C GLU A 14 9.61 -13.23 0.56
N ARG A 15 10.57 -12.44 1.05
CA ARG A 15 10.41 -10.98 1.15
C ARG A 15 10.51 -10.34 -0.23
N ALA A 16 9.38 -9.89 -0.76
CA ALA A 16 9.29 -9.13 -2.00
C ALA A 16 9.72 -7.64 -1.84
N GLY A 17 9.62 -7.09 -0.63
CA GLY A 17 9.98 -5.68 -0.42
C GLY A 17 9.70 -5.11 0.97
N GLU A 18 9.47 -3.81 0.99
CA GLU A 18 9.16 -3.00 2.18
C GLU A 18 8.01 -2.05 1.92
N LEU A 19 7.07 -2.00 2.85
CA LEU A 19 6.02 -1.01 2.95
C LEU A 19 6.37 -0.01 4.04
N HIS A 20 6.16 1.27 3.76
CA HIS A 20 6.22 2.32 4.76
C HIS A 20 5.01 3.23 4.60
N VAL A 21 4.24 3.41 5.67
CA VAL A 21 3.00 4.19 5.66
C VAL A 21 2.99 5.18 6.81
N VAL A 22 2.51 6.38 6.53
CA VAL A 22 2.21 7.40 7.53
C VAL A 22 0.75 7.80 7.36
N CYS A 23 0.00 7.75 8.46
CA CYS A 23 -1.40 8.10 8.52
C CYS A 23 -1.64 9.22 9.53
N THR A 24 -2.59 10.10 9.21
CA THR A 24 -3.11 11.12 10.12
C THR A 24 -4.56 10.80 10.41
N ALA A 25 -4.94 10.78 11.68
CA ALA A 25 -6.30 10.48 12.07
C ALA A 25 -7.24 11.66 11.81
N HIS A 26 -8.35 11.39 11.13
CA HIS A 26 -9.45 12.33 10.92
C HIS A 26 -10.76 11.73 11.46
N PHE A 27 -11.83 12.54 11.48
CA PHE A 27 -13.11 12.10 12.03
C PHE A 27 -13.78 11.07 11.12
N GLY A 28 -13.66 9.79 11.47
CA GLY A 28 -14.29 8.66 10.77
C GLY A 28 -13.44 8.02 9.67
N GLU A 29 -12.30 8.62 9.35
CA GLU A 29 -11.36 8.18 8.30
C GLU A 29 -9.93 8.57 8.68
N ASP A 30 -8.95 7.82 8.19
CA ASP A 30 -7.53 8.18 8.28
C ASP A 30 -7.03 8.62 6.90
N VAL A 31 -6.22 9.68 6.84
CA VAL A 31 -5.55 10.08 5.61
C VAL A 31 -4.15 9.49 5.63
N CYS A 32 -3.88 8.57 4.70
CA CYS A 32 -2.65 7.79 4.66
C CYS A 32 -1.87 8.06 3.38
N GLY A 33 -0.55 8.13 3.51
CA GLY A 33 0.38 8.20 2.39
C GLY A 33 1.59 7.32 2.68
N GLY A 34 2.18 6.76 1.63
CA GLY A 34 3.24 5.78 1.83
C GLY A 34 4.05 5.44 0.59
N THR A 35 4.95 4.49 0.79
CA THR A 35 5.84 3.98 -0.25
C THR A 35 5.99 2.48 -0.16
N ILE A 36 5.96 1.82 -1.31
CA ILE A 36 6.40 0.44 -1.49
C ILE A 36 7.79 0.48 -2.12
N ARG A 37 8.78 -0.19 -1.51
CA ARG A 37 10.10 -0.42 -2.09
C ARG A 37 10.23 -1.88 -2.50
N LEU A 38 10.50 -2.11 -3.77
CA LEU A 38 10.77 -3.44 -4.33
C LEU A 38 12.26 -3.51 -4.68
N GLY A 39 12.96 -4.46 -4.06
CA GLY A 39 14.41 -4.61 -4.18
C GLY A 39 14.88 -4.62 -5.63
N GLY A 40 15.87 -3.79 -5.96
CA GLY A 40 16.39 -3.64 -7.33
C GLY A 40 15.48 -2.87 -8.30
N ARG A 41 14.16 -3.05 -8.21
CA ARG A 41 13.16 -2.57 -9.19
C ARG A 41 12.72 -1.12 -8.99
N GLY A 42 12.71 -0.63 -7.75
CA GLY A 42 12.41 0.77 -7.45
C GLY A 42 11.40 0.97 -6.33
N LYS A 43 10.68 2.07 -6.41
CA LYS A 43 9.74 2.54 -5.40
C LYS A 43 8.43 2.95 -6.07
N ILE A 44 7.32 2.72 -5.40
CA ILE A 44 5.98 3.20 -5.74
C ILE A 44 5.51 4.10 -4.59
N THR A 45 4.93 5.26 -4.89
CA THR A 45 4.32 6.18 -3.92
C THR A 45 2.81 6.14 -4.06
N PHE A 46 2.10 6.19 -2.94
CA PHE A 46 0.66 6.19 -2.91
C PHE A 46 0.11 7.10 -1.81
N ASP A 47 -1.14 7.51 -1.95
CA ASP A 47 -1.89 8.27 -0.95
C ASP A 47 -3.39 8.05 -1.10
N GLY A 48 -4.14 8.31 -0.03
CA GLY A 48 -5.59 8.23 -0.03
C GLY A 48 -6.18 8.21 1.37
N THR A 49 -7.45 7.84 1.42
CA THR A 49 -8.26 7.84 2.64
C THR A 49 -8.61 6.41 3.00
N VAL A 50 -8.48 6.06 4.29
CA VAL A 50 -8.71 4.72 4.82
C VAL A 50 -9.87 4.79 5.82
N PRO A 51 -10.91 3.94 5.68
CA PRO A 51 -12.00 3.90 6.66
C PRO A 51 -11.52 3.25 7.96
N VAL A 52 -11.87 3.83 9.12
CA VAL A 52 -11.42 3.33 10.44
C VAL A 52 -12.37 2.28 11.04
N THR A 53 -13.57 2.12 10.48
CA THR A 53 -14.65 1.28 11.05
C THR A 53 -15.23 0.26 10.07
N ALA A 54 -14.60 0.03 8.92
CA ALA A 54 -15.09 -0.93 7.94
C ALA A 54 -14.44 -2.29 8.18
N GLU A 55 -15.25 -3.32 8.49
CA GLU A 55 -14.78 -4.71 8.60
C GLU A 55 -15.58 -5.60 7.63
N PRO A 56 -14.92 -6.38 6.74
CA PRO A 56 -13.48 -6.40 6.48
C PRO A 56 -12.98 -5.09 5.84
N LEU A 57 -11.73 -4.72 6.13
CA LEU A 57 -11.11 -3.54 5.55
C LEU A 57 -10.83 -3.78 4.06
N ASN A 58 -11.59 -3.12 3.19
CA ASN A 58 -11.35 -3.09 1.75
C ASN A 58 -11.37 -1.64 1.27
N PHE A 59 -10.25 -1.15 0.76
CA PHE A 59 -10.14 0.23 0.31
C PHE A 59 -9.15 0.39 -0.84
N LEU A 60 -9.24 1.55 -1.49
CA LEU A 60 -8.40 1.93 -2.61
C LEU A 60 -7.56 3.15 -2.25
N LEU A 61 -6.28 3.11 -2.61
CA LEU A 61 -5.36 4.23 -2.53
C LEU A 61 -4.85 4.58 -3.93
N ALA A 62 -4.62 5.85 -4.20
CA ALA A 62 -4.10 6.31 -5.48
C ALA A 62 -2.59 6.06 -5.55
N ILE A 63 -2.12 5.46 -6.65
CA ILE A 63 -0.69 5.41 -6.96
C ILE A 63 -0.33 6.73 -7.64
N THR A 64 0.54 7.51 -6.99
CA THR A 64 0.85 8.89 -7.41
C THR A 64 2.24 9.04 -8.00
N GLY A 65 3.03 7.98 -8.04
CA GLY A 65 4.35 7.99 -8.66
C GLY A 65 5.21 6.79 -8.35
N GLY A 66 6.45 6.87 -8.83
CA GLY A 66 7.46 5.89 -8.51
C GLY A 66 8.83 6.26 -9.07
N THR A 67 9.74 5.29 -9.04
CA THR A 67 11.13 5.44 -9.50
C THR A 67 11.57 4.20 -10.28
N ARG A 68 12.60 4.33 -11.11
CA ARG A 68 13.18 3.23 -11.91
C ARG A 68 12.10 2.55 -12.77
N ASP A 69 11.82 1.27 -12.56
CA ASP A 69 10.81 0.50 -13.30
C ASP A 69 9.40 1.10 -13.15
N PHE A 70 9.21 1.94 -12.13
CA PHE A 70 7.93 2.58 -11.78
C PHE A 70 7.95 4.10 -11.96
N ARG A 71 8.89 4.66 -12.74
CA ARG A 71 9.10 6.12 -12.84
C ARG A 71 7.82 6.93 -13.09
N ASP A 72 6.96 6.42 -13.97
CA ASP A 72 5.72 7.09 -14.37
C ASP A 72 4.48 6.37 -13.82
N ALA A 73 4.66 5.53 -12.79
CA ALA A 73 3.58 4.73 -12.22
C ALA A 73 2.42 5.64 -11.76
N ARG A 74 1.23 5.32 -12.27
CA ARG A 74 -0.07 5.85 -11.83
C ARG A 74 -1.05 4.69 -11.76
N GLY A 75 -2.18 4.90 -11.10
CA GLY A 75 -3.24 3.91 -11.01
C GLY A 75 -3.73 3.77 -9.58
N GLN A 76 -4.04 2.54 -9.17
CA GLN A 76 -4.65 2.26 -7.87
C GLN A 76 -3.98 1.10 -7.15
N MET A 77 -3.95 1.21 -5.83
CA MET A 77 -3.58 0.16 -4.91
C MET A 77 -4.84 -0.30 -4.17
N ARG A 78 -5.19 -1.57 -4.29
CA ARG A 78 -6.26 -2.19 -3.53
C ARG A 78 -5.66 -2.88 -2.30
N VAL A 79 -6.26 -2.62 -1.15
CA VAL A 79 -5.89 -3.24 0.13
C VAL A 79 -7.10 -3.99 0.66
N GLU A 80 -6.89 -5.26 1.01
CA GLU A 80 -7.95 -6.17 1.48
C GLU A 80 -7.44 -6.94 2.70
N SER A 81 -8.20 -6.92 3.80
CA SER A 81 -7.90 -7.77 4.96
C SER A 81 -8.16 -9.24 4.61
N VAL A 82 -7.14 -10.09 4.81
CA VAL A 82 -7.24 -11.54 4.69
C VAL A 82 -7.68 -12.14 6.03
N ASP A 83 -7.05 -11.66 7.11
CA ASP A 83 -7.39 -11.94 8.51
C ASP A 83 -7.07 -10.69 9.37
N ASP A 84 -7.08 -10.84 10.70
CA ASP A 84 -6.90 -9.72 11.64
C ASP A 84 -5.49 -9.10 11.59
N GLU A 85 -4.49 -9.82 11.07
CA GLU A 85 -3.08 -9.40 11.05
C GLU A 85 -2.51 -9.27 9.62
N THR A 86 -3.19 -9.85 8.63
CA THR A 86 -2.70 -9.98 7.26
C THR A 86 -3.55 -9.19 6.27
N PHE A 87 -2.87 -8.39 5.44
CA PHE A 87 -3.48 -7.64 4.35
C PHE A 87 -2.86 -8.05 3.01
N GLN A 88 -3.71 -8.26 2.01
CA GLN A 88 -3.29 -8.41 0.62
C GLN A 88 -3.30 -7.05 -0.07
N ILE A 89 -2.22 -6.76 -0.79
CA ILE A 89 -2.06 -5.53 -1.58
C ILE A 89 -1.96 -5.88 -3.05
N THR A 90 -2.91 -5.37 -3.86
CA THR A 90 -2.88 -5.51 -5.32
C THR A 90 -2.59 -4.16 -5.97
N LEU A 91 -1.52 -4.09 -6.76
CA LEU A 91 -1.12 -2.88 -7.49
C LEU A 91 -1.62 -2.94 -8.93
N GLN A 92 -2.46 -2.00 -9.33
CA GLN A 92 -2.98 -1.86 -10.68
C GLN A 92 -2.42 -0.59 -11.30
N LEU A 93 -1.37 -0.76 -12.11
CA LEU A 93 -0.72 0.34 -12.82
C LEU A 93 -1.46 0.66 -14.11
N GLN A 94 -1.67 1.94 -14.37
CA GLN A 94 -2.17 2.45 -15.64
C GLN A 94 -0.98 2.82 -16.52
N SER A 95 -1.00 2.32 -17.75
CA SER A 95 -0.06 2.61 -18.82
C SER A 95 -0.50 3.82 -19.66
#